data_AF-A0A2V7L095-F1
#
_entry.id   AF-A0A2V7L095-F1
#
_cell.length_a   1.000
_cell.length_b   1.000
_cell.length_c   1.000
_cell.angle_alpha   90.00
_cell.angle_beta   90.00
_cell.angle_gamma   90.00
#
_symmetry.space_group_name_H-M   'P 1'
#
loop_
_entity.id
_entity.type
_entity.pdbx_description
1 polymer ?
#
loop_
_entity_poly.entity_id
_entity_poly.type
_entity_poly.pdbx_seq_one_letter_code
_entity_poly.pdbx_strand_id
1 'polypeptide(L)'
;EQPTEETIGGKPIPVGVDPAPDPEITQETLDLADDFVRFLAPPTPLKLGKDGRHGRELFSQIGCATCHIPTLHTGYSPVPALSNQAFAAYTDLLLHDMGADLADICLGLATPADFRTEPLLDLRGAEHFLHDGRATTLEQAIELHGGEGSGARDRFKALSAADRVALVAFLKSL
;
A
#
# COMPACT_ATOMS: atom_id res chain seq x y z
N GLU A 1 6.60 7.54 28.83
CA GLU A 1 5.29 8.11 29.23
C GLU A 1 4.23 7.36 28.45
N GLN A 2 3.10 7.02 29.06
CA GLN A 2 2.00 6.42 28.31
C GLN A 2 1.38 7.48 27.40
N PRO A 3 0.96 7.12 26.18
CA PRO A 3 0.24 8.05 25.33
C PRO A 3 -1.04 8.49 26.06
N THR A 4 -1.32 9.80 26.04
CA THR A 4 -2.62 10.29 26.51
C THR A 4 -3.65 9.90 25.47
N GLU A 5 -4.67 9.15 25.88
CA GLU A 5 -5.73 8.76 24.96
C GLU A 5 -6.59 9.95 24.54
N GLU A 6 -6.72 10.12 23.24
CA GLU A 6 -7.48 11.21 22.65
C GLU A 6 -8.30 10.72 21.46
N THR A 7 -9.42 11.39 21.21
CA THR A 7 -10.16 11.25 19.95
C THR A 7 -9.28 11.66 18.76
N ILE A 8 -9.70 11.30 17.53
CA ILE A 8 -9.03 11.71 16.28
C ILE A 8 -8.77 13.23 16.19
N GLY A 9 -9.53 14.06 16.92
CA GLY A 9 -9.35 15.51 16.99
C GLY A 9 -8.53 16.02 18.19
N GLY A 10 -7.80 15.17 18.90
CA GLY A 10 -6.97 15.56 20.05
C GLY A 10 -7.78 15.98 21.29
N LYS A 11 -9.02 15.50 21.42
CA LYS A 11 -9.86 15.75 22.60
C LYS A 11 -9.81 14.55 23.55
N PRO A 12 -9.84 14.75 24.88
CA PRO A 12 -9.91 13.66 25.83
C PRO A 12 -11.08 12.72 25.55
N ILE A 13 -10.85 11.42 25.72
CA ILE A 13 -11.92 10.42 25.64
C ILE A 13 -12.92 10.66 26.77
N PRO A 14 -14.25 10.61 26.52
CA PRO A 14 -15.25 10.81 27.56
C PRO A 14 -15.11 9.77 28.70
N VAL A 15 -15.32 10.20 29.94
CA VAL A 15 -15.22 9.34 31.12
C VAL A 15 -16.13 8.12 30.99
N GLY A 16 -15.55 6.92 31.20
CA GLY A 16 -16.27 5.64 31.17
C GLY A 16 -16.47 5.05 29.77
N VAL A 17 -15.94 5.68 28.72
CA VAL A 17 -15.91 5.08 27.37
C VAL A 17 -14.85 3.98 27.29
N ASP A 18 -13.70 4.19 27.94
CA ASP A 18 -12.74 3.12 28.17
C ASP A 18 -12.82 2.63 29.63
N PRO A 19 -13.34 1.41 29.86
CA PRO A 19 -13.34 0.78 31.18
C PRO A 19 -12.05 -0.01 31.46
N ALA A 20 -11.15 -0.16 30.49
CA ALA A 20 -9.91 -0.91 30.65
C ALA A 20 -8.91 -0.11 31.51
N PRO A 21 -8.15 -0.79 32.39
CA PRO A 21 -7.11 -0.12 33.16
C PRO A 21 -5.83 0.04 32.34
N ASP A 22 -5.27 1.25 32.34
CA ASP A 22 -3.99 1.55 31.69
C ASP A 22 -2.78 0.88 32.40
N PRO A 23 -1.78 0.40 31.63
CA PRO A 23 -1.85 0.15 30.19
C PRO A 23 -2.65 -1.13 29.90
N GLU A 24 -3.36 -1.15 28.78
CA GLU A 24 -4.18 -2.30 28.34
C GLU A 24 -3.32 -3.54 28.10
N ILE A 25 -2.06 -3.34 27.71
CA ILE A 25 -1.08 -4.40 27.47
C ILE A 25 0.24 -4.12 28.19
N THR A 26 0.94 -5.18 28.59
CA THR A 26 2.27 -5.07 29.17
C THR A 26 3.31 -4.70 28.11
N GLN A 27 4.43 -4.09 28.52
CA GLN A 27 5.55 -3.82 27.62
C GLN A 27 6.04 -5.10 26.91
N GLU A 28 6.10 -6.22 27.63
CA GLU A 28 6.47 -7.52 27.04
C GLU A 28 5.50 -7.94 25.92
N THR A 29 4.20 -7.73 26.10
CA THR A 29 3.20 -8.05 25.07
C THR A 29 3.36 -7.14 23.85
N LEU A 30 3.64 -5.85 24.08
CA LEU A 30 3.91 -4.88 23.01
C LEU A 30 5.17 -5.27 22.22
N ASP A 31 6.26 -5.62 22.91
CA ASP A 31 7.52 -6.02 22.29
C ASP A 31 7.35 -7.30 21.45
N LEU A 32 6.60 -8.29 21.96
CA LEU A 32 6.29 -9.51 21.21
C LEU A 32 5.42 -9.24 19.97
N ALA A 33 4.49 -8.29 20.05
CA ALA A 33 3.68 -7.88 18.91
C ALA A 33 4.51 -7.13 17.86
N ASP A 34 5.41 -6.23 18.29
CA ASP A 34 6.35 -5.54 17.41
C ASP A 34 7.25 -6.55 16.69
N ASP A 35 7.86 -7.47 17.43
CA ASP A 35 8.69 -8.54 16.86
C ASP A 35 7.88 -9.36 15.85
N PHE A 36 6.67 -9.80 16.21
CA PHE A 36 5.83 -10.56 15.29
C PHE A 36 5.61 -9.81 13.97
N VAL A 37 5.15 -8.55 14.00
CA VAL A 37 4.88 -7.74 12.80
C VAL A 37 6.16 -7.48 12.00
N ARG A 38 7.25 -7.13 12.69
CA ARG A 38 8.52 -6.76 12.08
C ARG A 38 9.21 -7.92 11.37
N PHE A 39 8.98 -9.15 11.82
CA PHE A 39 9.57 -10.36 11.22
C PHE A 39 8.64 -11.05 10.19
N LEU A 40 7.49 -10.47 9.86
CA LEU A 40 6.69 -10.94 8.73
C LEU A 40 7.42 -10.68 7.41
N ALA A 41 7.83 -11.77 6.73
CA ALA A 41 8.43 -11.67 5.42
C ALA A 41 7.38 -11.28 4.36
N PRO A 42 7.73 -10.46 3.35
CA PRO A 42 6.84 -10.19 2.24
C PRO A 42 6.55 -11.47 1.46
N PRO A 43 5.31 -11.65 0.95
CA PRO A 43 5.00 -12.78 0.09
C PRO A 43 5.88 -12.80 -1.16
N THR A 44 6.32 -14.00 -1.55
CA THR A 44 7.16 -14.15 -2.74
C THR A 44 6.28 -14.01 -4.00
N PRO A 45 6.62 -13.12 -4.95
CA PRO A 45 5.90 -13.02 -6.21
C PRO A 45 5.94 -14.34 -6.98
N LEU A 46 4.86 -14.67 -7.69
CA LEU A 46 4.78 -15.86 -8.52
C LEU A 46 5.75 -15.78 -9.71
N LYS A 47 6.18 -16.95 -10.17
CA LYS A 47 6.98 -17.07 -11.39
C LYS A 47 6.16 -16.61 -12.60
N LEU A 48 6.65 -15.58 -13.30
CA LEU A 48 5.98 -15.02 -14.47
C LEU A 48 6.11 -15.92 -15.71
N GLY A 49 4.97 -16.16 -16.36
CA GLY A 49 4.89 -16.67 -17.73
C GLY A 49 5.25 -15.61 -18.78
N LYS A 50 5.04 -15.90 -20.07
CA LYS A 50 5.31 -14.95 -21.16
C LYS A 50 4.49 -13.66 -20.99
N ASP A 51 3.19 -13.81 -20.79
CA ASP A 51 2.26 -12.67 -20.69
C ASP A 51 2.51 -11.84 -19.44
N GLY A 52 2.82 -12.48 -18.30
CA GLY A 52 3.17 -11.76 -17.08
C GLY A 52 4.48 -10.97 -17.18
N ARG A 53 5.47 -11.44 -17.97
CA ARG A 53 6.68 -10.65 -18.24
C ARG A 53 6.38 -9.43 -19.11
N HIS A 54 5.56 -9.61 -20.15
CA HIS A 54 5.06 -8.51 -20.97
C HIS A 54 4.26 -7.49 -20.14
N GLY A 55 3.39 -7.98 -19.25
CA GLY A 55 2.65 -7.14 -18.31
C GLY A 55 3.54 -6.31 -17.40
N ARG A 56 4.65 -6.89 -16.90
CA ARG A 56 5.64 -6.16 -16.11
C ARG A 56 6.36 -5.07 -16.91
N GLU A 57 6.63 -5.32 -18.19
CA GLU A 57 7.20 -4.30 -19.08
C GLU A 57 6.20 -3.16 -19.31
N LEU A 58 4.93 -3.50 -19.59
CA LEU A 58 3.85 -2.54 -19.73
C LEU A 58 3.67 -1.68 -18.47
N PHE A 59 3.73 -2.28 -17.28
CA PHE A 59 3.62 -1.59 -15.99
C PHE A 59 4.60 -0.40 -15.90
N SER A 60 5.86 -0.63 -16.28
CA SER A 60 6.86 0.43 -16.32
C SER A 60 6.62 1.40 -17.47
N GLN A 61 6.30 0.91 -18.67
CA GLN A 61 6.12 1.73 -19.88
C GLN A 61 4.95 2.72 -19.77
N ILE A 62 3.85 2.33 -19.13
CA ILE A 62 2.69 3.20 -18.94
C ILE A 62 2.81 4.09 -17.69
N GLY A 63 3.92 4.00 -16.95
CA GLY A 63 4.23 4.89 -15.83
C GLY A 63 3.63 4.48 -14.48
N CYS A 64 3.16 3.24 -14.31
CA CYS A 64 2.74 2.76 -12.98
C CYS A 64 3.92 2.75 -12.00
N ALA A 65 5.12 2.42 -12.50
CA ALA A 65 6.35 2.35 -11.72
C ALA A 65 6.88 3.71 -11.23
N THR A 66 6.23 4.83 -11.58
CA THR A 66 6.60 6.16 -11.06
C THR A 66 6.36 6.26 -9.55
N CYS A 67 5.23 5.73 -9.07
CA CYS A 67 4.93 5.66 -7.62
C CYS A 67 5.08 4.23 -7.10
N HIS A 68 4.70 3.22 -7.89
CA HIS A 68 4.85 1.82 -7.50
C HIS A 68 6.24 1.25 -7.85
N ILE A 69 7.27 1.78 -7.19
CA ILE A 69 8.67 1.43 -7.46
C ILE A 69 8.93 -0.06 -7.17
N PRO A 70 9.44 -0.85 -8.13
CA PRO A 70 9.48 -2.32 -8.00
C PRO A 70 10.31 -2.87 -6.84
N THR A 71 11.33 -2.16 -6.38
CA THR A 71 12.26 -2.68 -5.36
C THR A 71 12.68 -1.58 -4.41
N LEU A 72 12.51 -1.85 -3.11
CA LEU A 72 13.08 -1.04 -2.03
C LEU A 72 14.13 -1.86 -1.27
N HIS A 73 14.96 -1.16 -0.52
CA HIS A 73 15.97 -1.75 0.34
C HIS A 73 15.76 -1.28 1.78
N THR A 74 15.82 -2.21 2.73
CA THR A 74 15.88 -1.82 4.15
C THR A 74 17.24 -1.18 4.45
N GLY A 75 17.28 -0.36 5.50
CA GLY A 75 18.54 0.20 6.02
C GLY A 75 19.35 -0.81 6.82
N TYR A 76 20.44 -0.34 7.42
CA TYR A 76 21.19 -1.12 8.39
C TYR A 76 20.31 -1.46 9.60
N SER A 77 20.40 -2.70 10.06
CA SER A 77 19.81 -3.20 11.30
C SER A 77 20.81 -4.11 12.02
N PRO A 78 20.84 -4.12 13.37
CA PRO A 78 21.59 -5.12 14.13
C PRO A 78 21.02 -6.53 13.96
N VAL A 79 19.76 -6.64 13.50
CA VAL A 79 19.11 -7.91 13.18
C VAL A 79 19.45 -8.28 11.73
N PRO A 80 20.21 -9.36 11.46
CA PRO A 80 20.66 -9.70 10.12
C PRO A 80 19.53 -9.91 9.11
N ALA A 81 18.42 -10.52 9.56
CA ALA A 81 17.25 -10.77 8.71
C ALA A 81 16.57 -9.50 8.19
N LEU A 82 16.86 -8.33 8.77
CA LEU A 82 16.25 -7.04 8.42
C LEU A 82 17.26 -6.04 7.86
N SER A 83 18.55 -6.38 7.87
CA SER A 83 19.63 -5.46 7.53
C SER A 83 19.92 -5.52 6.03
N ASN A 84 19.81 -4.38 5.34
CA ASN A 84 20.14 -4.22 3.91
C ASN A 84 19.46 -5.26 2.99
N GLN A 85 18.19 -5.56 3.25
CA GLN A 85 17.39 -6.51 2.47
C GLN A 85 16.73 -5.81 1.29
N ALA A 86 16.87 -6.38 0.10
CA ALA A 86 16.11 -5.98 -1.09
C ALA A 86 14.81 -6.78 -1.17
N PHE A 87 13.70 -6.13 -1.47
CA PHE A 87 12.41 -6.80 -1.62
C PHE A 87 11.53 -6.13 -2.69
N ALA A 88 10.63 -6.91 -3.27
CA ALA A 88 9.77 -6.51 -4.39
C ALA A 88 8.59 -5.63 -3.92
N ALA A 89 8.87 -4.38 -3.52
CA ALA A 89 7.94 -3.51 -2.80
C ALA A 89 6.76 -2.98 -3.63
N TYR A 90 7.02 -2.54 -4.87
CA TYR A 90 6.04 -1.84 -5.72
C TYR A 90 5.37 -0.66 -5.03
N THR A 91 6.18 0.18 -4.38
CA THR A 91 5.80 1.43 -3.73
C THR A 91 7.04 2.27 -3.49
N ASP A 92 6.87 3.58 -3.44
CA ASP A 92 7.85 4.56 -2.94
C ASP A 92 7.59 4.98 -1.49
N LEU A 93 6.46 4.56 -0.91
CA LEU A 93 5.96 4.95 0.41
C LEU A 93 5.73 6.46 0.58
N LEU A 94 5.65 7.21 -0.52
CA LEU A 94 5.39 8.64 -0.51
C LEU A 94 3.88 8.92 -0.59
N LEU A 95 3.50 10.16 -0.26
CA LEU A 95 2.14 10.66 -0.42
C LEU A 95 1.95 11.22 -1.82
N HIS A 96 0.82 10.88 -2.44
CA HIS A 96 0.44 11.32 -3.77
C HIS A 96 -1.03 11.74 -3.83
N ASP A 97 -1.32 12.76 -4.64
CA ASP A 97 -2.68 13.20 -4.93
C ASP A 97 -3.37 12.16 -5.83
N MET A 98 -4.38 11.48 -5.27
CA MET A 98 -5.22 10.49 -5.95
C MET A 98 -6.47 11.10 -6.62
N GLY A 99 -6.62 12.42 -6.55
CA GLY A 99 -7.70 13.21 -7.15
C GLY A 99 -8.93 13.36 -6.25
N ALA A 100 -9.75 14.37 -6.55
CA ALA A 100 -10.91 14.75 -5.75
C ALA A 100 -11.97 13.63 -5.57
N ASP A 101 -12.11 12.72 -6.52
CA ASP A 101 -13.06 11.59 -6.44
C ASP A 101 -12.66 10.54 -5.40
N LEU A 102 -11.40 10.56 -4.98
CA LEU A 102 -10.82 9.73 -3.93
C LEU A 102 -10.46 10.55 -2.69
N ALA A 103 -10.93 11.79 -2.57
CA ALA A 103 -10.70 12.57 -1.37
C ALA A 103 -11.48 12.03 -0.17
N ASP A 104 -10.83 11.92 0.99
CA ASP A 104 -11.43 11.48 2.25
C ASP A 104 -10.92 12.33 3.46
N ILE A 105 -10.38 11.71 4.51
CA ILE A 105 -9.91 12.40 5.72
C ILE A 105 -8.53 13.01 5.48
N CYS A 106 -8.30 14.21 6.01
CA CYS A 106 -6.97 14.83 6.08
C CYS A 106 -6.33 14.65 7.47
N LEU A 107 -5.00 14.44 7.49
CA LEU A 107 -4.21 14.36 8.72
C LEU A 107 -2.86 15.06 8.54
N GLY A 108 -2.48 15.90 9.51
CA GLY A 108 -1.21 16.62 9.48
C GLY A 108 -1.11 17.57 8.29
N LEU A 109 -0.13 17.33 7.40
CA LEU A 109 0.10 18.13 6.19
C LEU A 109 -0.55 17.54 4.93
N ALA A 110 -1.13 16.33 5.02
CA ALA A 110 -1.80 15.68 3.90
C ALA A 110 -3.16 16.35 3.62
N THR A 111 -3.44 16.60 2.35
CA THR A 111 -4.77 17.00 1.90
C THR A 111 -5.71 15.78 1.88
N PRO A 112 -7.04 15.97 1.82
CA PRO A 112 -7.99 14.87 1.68
C PRO A 112 -7.72 13.89 0.54
N ALA A 113 -7.06 14.34 -0.54
CA ALA A 113 -6.76 13.53 -1.71
C ALA A 113 -5.38 12.87 -1.66
N ASP A 114 -4.56 13.16 -0.65
CA ASP A 114 -3.21 12.62 -0.54
C ASP A 114 -3.22 11.26 0.16
N PHE A 115 -2.74 10.24 -0.54
CA PHE A 115 -2.60 8.89 0.00
C PHE A 115 -1.18 8.38 -0.17
N ARG A 116 -0.72 7.60 0.81
CA ARG A 116 0.52 6.85 0.69
C ARG A 116 0.35 5.79 -0.39
N THR A 117 1.31 5.68 -1.30
CA THR A 117 1.32 4.59 -2.29
C THR A 117 1.33 3.25 -1.57
N GLU A 118 0.27 2.46 -1.69
CA GLU A 118 0.21 1.14 -1.05
C GLU A 118 1.19 0.18 -1.74
N PRO A 119 2.07 -0.51 -0.98
CA PRO A 119 2.87 -1.61 -1.51
C PRO A 119 1.97 -2.64 -2.19
N LEU A 120 2.30 -3.01 -3.43
CA LEU A 120 1.58 -4.09 -4.12
C LEU A 120 2.08 -5.48 -3.70
N LEU A 121 2.61 -5.59 -2.48
CA LEU A 121 3.01 -6.83 -1.84
C LEU A 121 1.75 -7.65 -1.59
N ASP A 122 1.67 -8.87 -2.15
CA ASP A 122 0.51 -9.77 -1.99
C ASP A 122 -0.81 -9.28 -2.59
N LEU A 123 -0.73 -8.51 -3.66
CA LEU A 123 -1.89 -8.02 -4.40
C LEU A 123 -2.85 -9.15 -4.83
N ARG A 124 -2.33 -10.38 -5.00
CA ARG A 124 -3.10 -11.62 -5.23
C ARG A 124 -4.14 -11.95 -4.16
N GLY A 125 -3.89 -11.61 -2.90
CA GLY A 125 -4.78 -11.90 -1.78
C GLY A 125 -5.88 -10.85 -1.60
N ALA A 126 -5.79 -9.72 -2.29
CA ALA A 126 -6.72 -8.60 -2.12
C ALA A 126 -8.01 -8.79 -2.94
N GLU A 127 -9.15 -8.56 -2.28
CA GLU A 127 -10.49 -8.59 -2.90
C GLU A 127 -11.11 -7.19 -3.09
N HIS A 128 -10.61 -6.22 -2.33
CA HIS A 128 -11.03 -4.82 -2.35
C HIS A 128 -9.80 -3.92 -2.52
N PHE A 129 -9.97 -2.84 -3.28
CA PHE A 129 -8.88 -1.92 -3.63
C PHE A 129 -9.27 -0.47 -3.37
N LEU A 130 -8.25 0.39 -3.30
CA LEU A 130 -8.32 1.79 -2.87
C LEU A 130 -8.64 1.91 -1.38
N HIS A 131 -8.40 3.09 -0.81
CA HIS A 131 -8.49 3.31 0.65
C HIS A 131 -9.89 3.06 1.22
N ASP A 132 -10.94 3.18 0.40
CA ASP A 132 -12.33 2.97 0.79
C ASP A 132 -12.93 1.67 0.28
N GLY A 133 -12.12 0.81 -0.36
CA GLY A 133 -12.53 -0.51 -0.82
C GLY A 133 -13.57 -0.52 -1.95
N ARG A 134 -13.83 0.61 -2.62
CA ARG A 134 -14.92 0.71 -3.64
C ARG A 134 -14.67 -0.15 -4.88
N ALA A 135 -13.41 -0.43 -5.20
CA ALA A 135 -13.04 -1.26 -6.34
C ALA A 135 -12.93 -2.73 -5.93
N THR A 136 -13.50 -3.62 -6.73
CA THR A 136 -13.47 -5.09 -6.52
C THR A 136 -12.66 -5.83 -7.57
N THR A 137 -12.09 -5.09 -8.53
CA THR A 137 -11.12 -5.63 -9.48
C THR A 137 -9.94 -4.68 -9.66
N LEU A 138 -8.80 -5.23 -10.11
CA LEU A 138 -7.60 -4.46 -10.41
C LEU A 138 -7.85 -3.43 -11.52
N GLU A 139 -8.61 -3.81 -12.54
CA GLU A 139 -8.98 -2.91 -13.63
C GLU A 139 -9.81 -1.73 -13.13
N GLN A 140 -10.81 -1.97 -12.26
CA GLN A 140 -11.58 -0.91 -11.63
C GLN A 140 -10.68 0.01 -10.80
N ALA A 141 -9.77 -0.57 -10.00
CA ALA A 141 -8.83 0.19 -9.20
C ALA A 141 -7.96 1.11 -10.09
N ILE A 142 -7.36 0.57 -11.17
CA ILE A 142 -6.57 1.34 -12.13
C ILE A 142 -7.42 2.45 -12.77
N GLU A 143 -8.65 2.14 -13.19
CA GLU A 143 -9.56 3.09 -13.83
C GLU A 143 -10.02 4.22 -12.91
N LEU A 144 -9.92 4.05 -11.60
CA LEU A 144 -10.27 5.06 -10.59
C LEU A 144 -9.09 5.91 -10.12
N HIS A 145 -7.85 5.63 -10.55
CA HIS A 145 -6.72 6.50 -10.23
C HIS A 145 -6.91 7.90 -10.83
N GLY A 146 -7.03 8.90 -9.97
CA GLY A 146 -7.08 10.32 -10.33
C GLY A 146 -5.75 11.01 -10.06
N GLY A 147 -5.79 12.35 -9.99
CA GLY A 147 -4.63 13.18 -9.64
C GLY A 147 -3.38 12.83 -10.44
N GLU A 148 -2.27 12.59 -9.74
CA GLU A 148 -0.98 12.22 -10.34
C GLU A 148 -1.02 10.88 -11.09
N GLY A 149 -1.91 9.96 -10.68
CA GLY A 149 -2.12 8.66 -11.32
C GLY A 149 -2.88 8.72 -12.66
N SER A 150 -3.54 9.84 -12.98
CA SER A 150 -4.41 9.97 -14.16
C SER A 150 -3.70 9.62 -15.47
N GLY A 151 -2.42 9.99 -15.61
CA GLY A 151 -1.65 9.69 -16.81
C GLY A 151 -1.45 8.19 -17.05
N ALA A 152 -1.17 7.42 -15.99
CA ALA A 152 -1.01 5.98 -16.09
C ALA A 152 -2.36 5.29 -16.35
N ARG A 153 -3.43 5.74 -15.68
CA ARG A 153 -4.81 5.31 -15.96
C ARG A 153 -5.17 5.49 -17.42
N ASP A 154 -4.96 6.67 -17.99
CA ASP A 154 -5.39 6.98 -19.34
C ASP A 154 -4.61 6.15 -20.38
N ARG A 155 -3.32 5.91 -20.13
CA ARG A 155 -2.51 4.98 -20.95
C ARG A 155 -2.97 3.54 -20.81
N PHE A 156 -3.35 3.08 -19.62
CA PHE A 156 -3.97 1.77 -19.43
C PHE A 156 -5.27 1.63 -20.24
N LYS A 157 -6.11 2.67 -20.24
CA LYS A 157 -7.34 2.71 -21.06
C LYS A 157 -7.05 2.73 -22.56
N ALA A 158 -5.88 3.19 -22.99
CA ALA A 158 -5.47 3.16 -24.39
C ALA A 158 -4.84 1.81 -24.82
N LEU A 159 -4.49 0.93 -23.87
CA LEU A 159 -3.93 -0.39 -24.19
C LEU A 159 -4.90 -1.28 -24.95
N SER A 160 -4.35 -2.17 -25.78
CA SER A 160 -5.12 -3.25 -26.39
C SER A 160 -5.70 -4.18 -25.31
N ALA A 161 -6.78 -4.91 -25.64
CA ALA A 161 -7.36 -5.88 -24.71
C ALA A 161 -6.34 -6.94 -24.24
N ALA A 162 -5.45 -7.37 -25.14
CA ALA A 162 -4.39 -8.33 -24.81
C ALA A 162 -3.36 -7.74 -23.84
N ASP A 163 -2.98 -6.48 -24.02
CA ASP A 163 -2.03 -5.80 -23.15
C ASP A 163 -2.61 -5.54 -21.75
N ARG A 164 -3.90 -5.19 -21.65
CA ARG A 164 -4.58 -5.06 -20.35
C ARG A 164 -4.59 -6.40 -19.60
N VAL A 165 -4.91 -7.50 -20.29
CA VAL A 165 -4.87 -8.85 -19.70
C VAL A 165 -3.46 -9.21 -19.24
N ALA A 166 -2.43 -8.89 -20.04
CA ALA A 166 -1.03 -9.14 -19.68
C ALA A 166 -0.62 -8.35 -18.42
N LEU A 167 -0.97 -7.06 -18.35
CA LEU A 167 -0.71 -6.22 -17.18
C LEU A 167 -1.40 -6.77 -15.93
N VAL A 168 -2.68 -7.12 -16.03
CA VAL A 168 -3.42 -7.69 -14.90
C VAL A 168 -2.85 -9.05 -14.49
N ALA A 169 -2.38 -9.87 -15.43
CA ALA A 169 -1.71 -11.13 -15.11
C ALA A 169 -0.39 -10.92 -14.34
N PHE A 170 0.34 -9.84 -14.64
CA PHE A 170 1.49 -9.43 -13.86
C PHE A 170 1.09 -8.99 -12.45
N LEU A 171 0.07 -8.13 -12.31
CA LEU A 171 -0.41 -7.67 -11.00
C LEU A 171 -0.91 -8.84 -10.14
N LYS A 172 -1.62 -9.81 -10.73
CA LYS A 172 -2.03 -11.07 -10.09
C LYS A 172 -0.88 -12.05 -9.83
N SER A 173 0.36 -11.68 -10.12
CA SER A 173 1.53 -12.45 -9.69
C SER A 173 2.15 -11.92 -8.40
N LEU A 174 1.82 -10.68 -8.02
CA LEU A 174 2.38 -9.98 -6.87
C LEU A 174 1.72 -10.42 -5.57
#